data_AF-A0A1Q3A9U1-F1
#
_entry.id   AF-A0A1Q3A9U1-F1
#
_cell.length_a   1.000
_cell.length_b   1.000
_cell.length_c   1.000
_cell.angle_alpha   90.00
_cell.angle_beta   90.00
_cell.angle_gamma   90.00
#
_symmetry.space_group_name_H-M   'P 1'
#
loop_
_entity.id
_entity.type
_entity.pdbx_description
1 polymer ?
#
loop_
_entity_poly.entity_id
_entity_poly.type
_entity_poly.pdbx_seq_one_letter_code
_entity_poly.pdbx_strand_id
1 'polypeptide(L)'
;MGLSSIFGGSAPSQQQTVNSGSNSNPSGGVTNKVKSQISQELAVANATELVNKVTENCFEKCLNSPYTDRNEPCVDQCLIKYMRSWNIVSKAYISRIQQASTSGEI
;
A
#
# COMPACT_ATOMS: atom_id res chain seq x y z
N MET A 1 56.81 -3.98 23.48
CA MET A 1 56.34 -3.04 24.53
C MET A 1 54.98 -2.53 24.06
N GLY A 2 53.87 -3.16 24.43
CA GLY A 2 53.10 -2.92 25.67
C GLY A 2 51.81 -2.17 25.26
N LEU A 3 50.59 -2.37 25.77
CA LEU A 3 50.04 -3.19 26.85
C LEU A 3 48.56 -3.48 26.52
N SER A 4 48.09 -4.63 26.97
CA SER A 4 46.74 -5.18 26.88
C SER A 4 45.72 -4.45 27.78
N SER A 5 44.45 -4.43 27.38
CA SER A 5 43.24 -4.38 28.22
C SER A 5 42.09 -4.83 27.30
N ILE A 6 41.45 -6.00 27.39
CA ILE A 6 40.87 -6.72 28.54
C ILE A 6 39.92 -5.83 29.36
N PHE A 7 38.66 -5.80 28.92
CA PHE A 7 37.51 -5.95 29.80
C PHE A 7 36.50 -6.85 29.06
N GLY A 8 36.18 -7.98 29.68
CA GLY A 8 35.36 -9.05 29.11
C GLY A 8 34.01 -9.22 29.79
N GLY A 9 33.20 -10.09 29.17
CA GLY A 9 31.96 -10.69 29.69
C GLY A 9 30.72 -9.83 29.44
N SER A 10 29.57 -10.31 28.96
CA SER A 10 29.04 -11.67 28.77
C SER A 10 27.80 -11.58 27.86
N ALA A 11 27.46 -12.68 27.18
CA ALA A 11 26.33 -12.82 26.26
C ALA A 11 24.94 -12.87 26.98
N PRO A 12 23.80 -13.07 26.28
CA PRO A 12 22.55 -12.31 26.45
C PRO A 12 21.49 -13.00 27.33
N SER A 13 20.49 -12.27 27.86
CA SER A 13 19.05 -12.64 28.00
C SER A 13 18.30 -11.87 29.10
N GLN A 14 17.00 -11.63 28.84
CA GLN A 14 15.89 -11.12 29.68
C GLN A 14 15.63 -9.59 29.56
N GLN A 15 14.59 -9.04 28.91
CA GLN A 15 13.12 -9.32 28.89
C GLN A 15 12.50 -8.99 30.28
N GLN A 16 11.51 -8.13 30.54
CA GLN A 16 10.33 -7.54 29.87
C GLN A 16 9.78 -6.37 30.75
N THR A 17 9.22 -5.31 30.17
CA THR A 17 7.99 -4.67 30.69
C THR A 17 7.13 -4.20 29.52
N VAL A 18 5.96 -4.82 29.39
CA VAL A 18 4.90 -4.49 28.42
C VAL A 18 4.15 -3.25 28.90
N ASN A 19 4.00 -2.24 28.05
CA ASN A 19 2.83 -1.36 28.14
C ASN A 19 2.39 -0.95 26.73
N SER A 20 1.24 -1.49 26.35
CA SER A 20 0.47 -1.14 25.16
C SER A 20 -0.11 0.26 25.32
N GLY A 21 0.13 1.10 24.31
CA GLY A 21 -0.55 2.38 24.12
C GLY A 21 -0.78 2.57 22.62
N SER A 22 -1.99 2.23 22.17
CA SER A 22 -2.49 2.41 20.81
C SER A 22 -2.77 3.88 20.48
N ASN A 23 -2.85 4.15 19.17
CA ASN A 23 -3.18 5.39 18.45
C ASN A 23 -2.03 6.43 18.40
N SER A 24 -1.61 6.93 17.24
CA SER A 24 -2.40 7.30 16.06
C SER A 24 -1.57 7.36 14.78
N ASN A 25 -2.19 6.90 13.68
CA ASN A 25 -1.93 7.27 12.28
C ASN A 25 -0.69 6.68 11.56
N PRO A 26 -0.89 5.68 10.67
CA PRO A 26 0.02 5.42 9.56
C PRO A 26 -0.66 5.70 8.21
N SER A 27 -1.27 6.88 8.02
CA SER A 27 -1.72 7.31 6.67
C SER A 27 -0.56 7.52 5.68
N GLY A 28 0.71 7.37 6.10
CA GLY A 28 1.89 7.38 5.23
C GLY A 28 2.43 5.99 4.86
N GLY A 29 1.93 4.90 5.45
CA GLY A 29 2.54 3.56 5.28
C GLY A 29 2.03 2.80 4.06
N VAL A 30 0.70 2.81 3.85
CA VAL A 30 0.06 2.07 2.76
C VAL A 30 0.34 2.74 1.42
N THR A 31 0.23 4.07 1.33
CA THR A 31 0.49 4.85 0.11
C THR A 31 1.93 4.71 -0.36
N ASN A 32 2.92 4.67 0.54
CA ASN A 32 4.34 4.52 0.16
C ASN A 32 4.69 3.10 -0.27
N LYS A 33 4.11 2.09 0.38
CA LYS A 33 4.34 0.68 0.03
C LYS A 33 3.63 0.31 -1.28
N VAL A 34 2.44 0.86 -1.51
CA VAL A 34 1.71 0.76 -2.77
C VAL A 34 2.42 1.55 -3.87
N LYS A 35 2.90 2.78 -3.60
CA LYS A 35 3.76 3.52 -4.55
C LYS A 35 5.01 2.73 -4.91
N SER A 36 5.73 2.13 -3.96
CA SER A 36 6.93 1.34 -4.25
C SER A 36 6.65 0.11 -5.12
N GLN A 37 5.52 -0.57 -4.90
CA GLN A 37 5.14 -1.73 -5.73
C GLN A 37 4.59 -1.35 -7.10
N ILE A 38 3.98 -0.16 -7.24
CA ILE A 38 3.51 0.38 -8.53
C ILE A 38 4.68 1.03 -9.31
N SER A 39 5.64 1.66 -8.63
CA SER A 39 6.77 2.38 -9.25
C SER A 39 7.79 1.45 -9.91
N GLN A 40 7.78 0.17 -9.55
CA GLN A 40 8.68 -0.79 -10.19
C GLN A 40 8.21 -1.19 -11.60
N GLU A 41 7.00 -0.79 -12.04
CA GLU A 41 6.51 -1.10 -13.39
C GLU A 41 5.65 0.01 -14.06
N LEU A 42 5.19 1.05 -13.36
CA LEU A 42 4.39 2.10 -13.98
C LEU A 42 4.80 3.52 -13.55
N ALA A 43 5.14 4.32 -14.55
CA ALA A 43 5.55 5.72 -14.47
C ALA A 43 4.65 6.54 -13.54
N VAL A 44 5.28 7.39 -12.74
CA VAL A 44 4.68 8.29 -11.73
C VAL A 44 3.56 9.20 -12.30
N ALA A 45 3.46 9.34 -13.62
CA ALA A 45 2.36 10.02 -14.31
C ALA A 45 1.00 9.27 -14.29
N ASN A 46 0.98 7.93 -14.16
CA ASN A 46 -0.26 7.13 -14.14
C ASN A 46 -0.98 7.11 -12.77
N ALA A 47 -0.35 7.62 -11.71
CA ALA A 47 -0.94 7.59 -10.38
C ALA A 47 -2.09 8.59 -10.20
N THR A 48 -2.02 9.76 -10.86
CA THR A 48 -3.04 10.80 -10.74
C THR A 48 -4.37 10.37 -11.34
N GLU A 49 -4.35 9.74 -12.52
CA GLU A 49 -5.57 9.24 -13.17
C GLU A 49 -6.23 8.14 -12.35
N LEU A 50 -5.43 7.23 -11.78
CA LEU A 50 -5.93 6.20 -10.88
C LEU A 50 -6.64 6.81 -9.66
N VAL A 51 -6.04 7.84 -9.04
CA VAL A 51 -6.65 8.53 -7.89
C VAL A 51 -7.94 9.23 -8.29
N ASN A 52 -7.97 9.90 -9.44
CA ASN A 52 -9.19 10.55 -9.95
C ASN A 52 -10.30 9.51 -10.15
N LYS A 53 -10.01 8.38 -10.79
CA LYS A 53 -10.99 7.31 -11.05
C LYS A 53 -11.50 6.64 -9.78
N VAL A 54 -10.62 6.40 -8.82
CA VAL A 54 -11.00 5.91 -7.49
C VAL A 54 -11.93 6.90 -6.80
N THR A 55 -11.59 8.19 -6.84
CA THR A 55 -12.36 9.26 -6.20
C THR A 55 -13.75 9.36 -6.78
N GLU A 56 -13.86 9.42 -8.12
CA GLU A 56 -15.15 9.41 -8.84
C GLU A 56 -16.00 8.19 -8.47
N ASN A 57 -15.40 6.99 -8.51
CA ASN A 57 -16.11 5.75 -8.24
C ASN A 57 -16.63 5.66 -6.80
N CYS A 58 -15.81 6.05 -5.83
CA CYS A 58 -16.20 6.00 -4.43
C CYS A 58 -17.17 7.11 -4.05
N PHE A 59 -17.08 8.29 -4.69
CA PHE A 59 -18.08 9.35 -4.55
C PHE A 59 -19.44 8.85 -5.01
N GLU A 60 -19.54 8.32 -6.24
CA GLU A 60 -20.79 7.83 -6.83
C GLU A 60 -21.43 6.70 -6.00
N LYS A 61 -20.62 5.82 -5.41
CA LYS A 61 -21.11 4.67 -4.64
C LYS A 61 -21.48 4.98 -3.19
N CYS A 62 -20.80 5.94 -2.57
CA CYS A 62 -20.91 6.16 -1.12
C CYS A 62 -21.62 7.45 -0.74
N LEU A 63 -21.69 8.44 -1.64
CA LEU A 63 -22.29 9.74 -1.36
C LEU A 63 -23.50 9.95 -2.26
N ASN A 64 -24.64 10.25 -1.64
CA ASN A 64 -25.90 10.50 -2.32
C ASN A 64 -26.33 11.95 -2.09
N SER A 65 -27.01 12.55 -3.06
CA SER A 65 -27.69 13.85 -2.87
C SER A 65 -28.67 13.76 -1.70
N PRO A 66 -28.71 14.73 -0.76
CA PRO A 66 -28.16 16.10 -0.84
C PRO A 66 -26.72 16.28 -0.33
N TYR A 67 -25.93 15.20 -0.22
CA TYR A 67 -24.52 15.18 0.21
C TYR A 67 -24.25 15.72 1.62
N THR A 68 -25.30 15.82 2.45
CA THR A 68 -25.21 16.25 3.85
C THR A 68 -24.66 15.15 4.76
N ASP A 69 -24.93 13.89 4.42
CA ASP A 69 -24.53 12.74 5.22
C ASP A 69 -23.22 12.17 4.70
N ARG A 70 -22.11 12.54 5.34
CA ARG A 70 -20.80 11.96 5.04
C ARG A 70 -20.74 10.52 5.52
N ASN A 71 -20.55 9.59 4.58
CA ASN A 71 -20.35 8.17 4.87
C ASN A 71 -18.88 7.77 4.71
N GLU A 72 -18.02 8.35 5.56
CA GLU A 72 -16.58 8.04 5.58
C GLU A 72 -16.28 6.52 5.64
N PRO A 73 -16.97 5.70 6.46
CA PRO A 73 -16.73 4.26 6.48
C PRO A 73 -16.97 3.56 5.13
N CYS A 74 -17.95 4.02 4.34
CA CYS A 74 -18.17 3.50 3.00
C CYS A 74 -17.01 3.88 2.07
N VAL A 75 -16.57 5.14 2.10
CA VAL A 75 -15.48 5.64 1.26
C VAL A 75 -14.19 4.89 1.55
N ASP A 76 -13.86 4.69 2.82
CA ASP A 76 -12.68 3.91 3.25
C ASP A 76 -12.73 2.48 2.71
N GLN A 77 -13.87 1.80 2.86
CA GLN A 77 -14.03 0.45 2.33
C GLN A 77 -14.00 0.40 0.81
N CYS A 78 -14.57 1.40 0.14
CA CYS A 78 -14.56 1.51 -1.31
C CYS A 78 -13.13 1.62 -1.83
N LEU A 79 -12.31 2.51 -1.25
CA LEU A 79 -10.92 2.69 -1.62
C LEU A 79 -10.12 1.38 -1.48
N ILE A 80 -10.27 0.67 -0.36
CA ILE A 80 -9.60 -0.62 -0.12
C ILE A 80 -10.01 -1.66 -1.17
N LYS A 81 -11.31 -1.77 -1.45
CA LYS A 81 -11.85 -2.72 -2.43
C LYS A 81 -11.38 -2.39 -3.85
N TYR A 82 -11.41 -1.12 -4.24
CA TYR A 82 -10.97 -0.66 -5.55
C TYR A 82 -9.49 -0.96 -5.76
N MET A 83 -8.63 -0.63 -4.80
CA MET A 83 -7.19 -0.89 -4.96
C MET A 83 -6.89 -2.40 -5.01
N ARG A 84 -7.62 -3.23 -4.26
CA ARG A 84 -7.51 -4.69 -4.40
C ARG A 84 -7.93 -5.20 -5.78
N SER A 85 -9.08 -4.75 -6.28
CA SER A 85 -9.56 -5.19 -7.60
C SER A 85 -8.64 -4.71 -8.70
N TRP A 86 -8.20 -3.46 -8.65
CA TRP A 86 -7.24 -2.89 -9.61
C TRP A 86 -5.94 -3.70 -9.65
N ASN A 87 -5.36 -4.06 -8.50
CA ASN A 87 -4.15 -4.89 -8.45
C ASN A 87 -4.33 -6.27 -9.11
N ILE A 88 -5.48 -6.93 -8.89
CA ILE A 88 -5.76 -8.25 -9.47
C ILE A 88 -5.94 -8.13 -10.99
N VAL A 89 -6.74 -7.17 -11.44
CA VAL A 89 -7.03 -6.95 -12.86
C VAL A 89 -5.77 -6.54 -13.62
N SER A 90 -4.96 -5.62 -13.08
CA SER A 90 -3.71 -5.17 -13.70
C SER A 90 -2.75 -6.33 -13.91
N LYS A 91 -2.57 -7.21 -12.91
CA LYS A 91 -1.70 -8.40 -13.04
C LYS A 91 -2.22 -9.37 -14.10
N ALA A 92 -3.52 -9.64 -14.11
CA ALA A 92 -4.13 -10.54 -15.10
C ALA A 92 -3.98 -9.99 -16.52
N TYR A 93 -4.18 -8.68 -16.69
CA TYR A 93 -4.03 -7.99 -17.98
C TYR A 93 -2.59 -8.05 -18.50
N ILE A 94 -1.60 -7.71 -17.67
CA ILE A 94 -0.18 -7.79 -18.03
C ILE A 94 0.21 -9.23 -18.41
N SER A 95 -0.21 -10.22 -17.61
CA SER A 95 0.05 -11.64 -17.90
C SER A 95 -0.52 -12.06 -19.26
N ARG A 96 -1.67 -11.53 -19.68
CA ARG A 96 -2.28 -11.83 -20.99
C ARG A 96 -1.51 -11.21 -22.14
N ILE A 97 -1.07 -9.95 -21.99
CA ILE A 97 -0.26 -9.27 -23.00
C ILE A 97 1.06 -10.03 -23.22
N GLN A 98 1.74 -10.43 -22.14
CA GLN A 98 3.00 -11.17 -22.22
C GLN A 98 2.84 -12.54 -22.91
N GLN A 99 1.70 -13.21 -22.69
CA GLN A 99 1.39 -14.47 -23.37
C GLN A 99 1.13 -14.26 -24.88
N ALA A 100 0.39 -13.20 -25.23
CA ALA A 100 0.13 -12.84 -26.63
C ALA A 100 1.42 -12.45 -27.37
N SER A 101 2.29 -11.64 -26.75
CA SER A 101 3.57 -11.24 -27.34
C SER A 101 4.53 -12.41 -27.56
N THR A 102 4.48 -13.43 -26.70
CA THR A 102 5.33 -14.63 -26.83
C THR A 102 4.82 -15.59 -27.92
N SER A 103 3.52 -15.55 -28.22
CA SER A 103 2.89 -16.45 -29.20
C SER A 103 2.96 -15.93 -30.64
N GLY A 104 3.61 -14.79 -30.89
CA GLY A 104 3.80 -14.24 -32.24
C GLY A 104 2.51 -13.80 -32.93
N GLU A 105 1.49 -13.43 -32.16
CA GLU A 105 0.24 -12.87 -32.66
C GLU A 105 0.07 -11.45 -32.10
N ILE A 106 0.85 -10.51 -32.64
CA ILE A 106 0.60 -9.07 -32.56
C ILE A 106 0.76 -8.50 -33.96
#